data_AF-A0A6M3KLH8-F1
#
_entry.id   AF-A0A6M3KLH8-F1
#
_cell.length_a   1.000
_cell.length_b   1.000
_cell.length_c   1.000
_cell.angle_alpha   90.00
_cell.angle_beta   90.00
_cell.angle_gamma   90.00
#
_symmetry.space_group_name_H-M   'P 1'
#
loop_
_entity.id
_entity.type
_entity.pdbx_description
1 polymer ?
#
loop_
_entity_poly.entity_id
_entity_poly.type
_entity_poly.pdbx_seq_one_letter_code
_entity_poly.pdbx_strand_id
1 'polypeptide(L)'
;MRIINTIILVLFLFGCIPGSQPLMYNEGNRYLDQSFELLPKSKFKPIIIILKEVKVYVFDDNPLLTKEGMKGKSFASTDNCIYVIGKRDASGKIMLQQNVLGYELQHLLNWKDDRIKNPDK
;
A
#
# COMPACT_ATOMS: atom_id res chain seq x y z
N MET A 1 -44.93 3.03 -27.64
CA MET A 1 -44.31 2.09 -26.68
C MET A 1 -43.00 1.42 -27.14
N ARG A 2 -42.63 1.40 -28.43
CA ARG A 2 -41.38 0.75 -28.88
C ARG A 2 -40.09 1.58 -28.70
N ILE A 3 -40.19 2.91 -28.62
CA ILE A 3 -39.02 3.81 -28.57
C ILE A 3 -38.42 3.91 -27.14
N ILE A 4 -39.25 3.80 -26.11
CA ILE A 4 -38.81 3.91 -24.70
C ILE A 4 -37.95 2.71 -24.29
N ASN A 5 -38.27 1.50 -24.76
CA ASN A 5 -37.48 0.30 -24.49
C ASN A 5 -36.09 0.34 -25.13
N THR A 6 -35.92 1.02 -26.27
CA THR A 6 -34.61 1.12 -26.94
C THR A 6 -33.67 2.08 -26.21
N ILE A 7 -34.18 3.18 -25.65
CA ILE A 7 -33.37 4.17 -24.93
C ILE A 7 -32.83 3.59 -23.60
N ILE A 8 -33.65 2.80 -22.90
CA ILE A 8 -33.22 2.13 -21.65
C ILE A 8 -32.11 1.11 -21.94
N LEU A 9 -32.21 0.36 -23.05
CA LEU A 9 -31.19 -0.64 -23.43
C LEU A 9 -29.83 0.01 -23.76
N VAL A 10 -29.84 1.22 -24.34
CA VAL A 10 -28.62 1.98 -24.65
C VAL A 10 -27.96 2.51 -23.38
N LEU A 11 -28.73 2.95 -22.39
CA LEU A 11 -28.19 3.42 -21.11
C LEU A 11 -27.51 2.31 -20.30
N PHE A 12 -27.95 1.06 -20.42
CA PHE A 12 -27.28 -0.10 -19.79
C PHE A 12 -25.94 -0.46 -20.47
N LEU A 13 -25.74 -0.14 -21.75
CA LEU A 13 -24.50 -0.45 -22.47
C LEU A 13 -23.36 0.53 -22.21
N PHE A 14 -23.65 1.73 -21.66
CA PHE A 14 -22.64 2.73 -21.31
C PHE A 14 -22.27 2.75 -19.82
N GLY A 15 -22.80 1.82 -19.01
CA GLY A 15 -22.54 1.73 -17.57
C GLY A 15 -21.16 1.19 -17.15
N CYS A 16 -20.39 0.59 -18.08
CA CYS A 16 -19.01 0.20 -17.82
C CYS A 16 -18.10 1.37 -18.15
N ILE A 17 -17.83 2.25 -17.18
CA ILE A 17 -16.79 3.28 -17.28
C ILE A 17 -15.46 2.65 -16.84
N PRO A 18 -14.53 2.30 -17.77
CA PRO A 18 -13.21 1.77 -17.42
C PRO A 18 -12.27 2.83 -16.80
N GLY A 19 -12.67 4.10 -16.76
CA GLY A 19 -11.84 5.21 -16.26
C GLY A 19 -11.82 5.38 -14.73
N SER A 20 -12.73 4.75 -13.98
CA SER A 20 -12.77 4.89 -12.52
C SER A 20 -11.76 4.00 -11.79
N GLN A 21 -11.34 2.90 -12.41
CA GLN A 21 -10.40 1.95 -11.80
C GLN A 21 -9.02 2.56 -11.48
N PRO A 22 -8.33 3.27 -12.40
CA PRO A 22 -7.04 3.88 -12.07
C PRO A 22 -7.16 5.02 -11.05
N LEU A 23 -8.25 5.80 -11.09
CA LEU A 23 -8.47 6.90 -10.14
C LEU A 23 -8.69 6.36 -8.71
N MET A 24 -9.59 5.39 -8.56
CA MET A 24 -9.89 4.77 -7.26
C MET A 24 -8.70 3.97 -6.71
N TYR A 25 -7.90 3.34 -7.58
CA TYR A 25 -6.69 2.64 -7.18
C TYR A 25 -5.64 3.60 -6.60
N ASN A 26 -5.38 4.71 -7.29
CA ASN A 26 -4.42 5.71 -6.84
C ASN A 26 -4.86 6.41 -5.56
N GLU A 27 -6.15 6.77 -5.45
CA GLU A 27 -6.69 7.36 -4.23
C GLU A 27 -6.66 6.38 -3.06
N GLY A 28 -7.01 5.11 -3.29
CA GLY A 28 -6.96 4.05 -2.28
C GLY A 28 -5.56 3.83 -1.72
N ASN A 29 -4.54 3.78 -2.57
CA ASN A 29 -3.15 3.66 -2.13
C ASN A 29 -2.71 4.88 -1.33
N ARG A 30 -3.08 6.10 -1.75
CA ARG A 30 -2.75 7.32 -1.01
C ARG A 30 -3.34 7.34 0.41
N TYR A 31 -4.56 6.84 0.59
CA TYR A 31 -5.15 6.71 1.94
C TYR A 31 -4.43 5.65 2.79
N LEU A 32 -3.95 4.56 2.18
CA LEU A 32 -3.15 3.54 2.87
C LEU A 32 -1.80 4.10 3.31
N ASP A 33 -1.12 4.86 2.46
CA ASP A 33 0.16 5.50 2.74
C ASP A 33 0.05 6.45 3.96
N GLN A 34 -0.96 7.32 3.95
CA GLN A 34 -1.26 8.19 5.09
C GLN A 34 -1.56 7.39 6.37
N SER A 35 -2.22 6.24 6.24
CA SER A 35 -2.52 5.37 7.38
C SER A 35 -1.24 4.78 7.98
N PHE A 36 -0.25 4.41 7.16
CA PHE A 36 1.05 3.90 7.62
C PHE A 36 1.82 4.93 8.44
N GLU A 37 1.82 6.20 8.05
CA GLU A 37 2.50 7.27 8.79
C GLU A 37 1.88 7.52 10.17
N LEU A 38 0.59 7.21 10.34
CA LEU A 38 -0.12 7.34 11.60
C LEU A 38 0.05 6.10 12.52
N LEU A 39 0.43 4.94 11.97
CA LEU A 39 0.56 3.70 12.75
C LEU A 39 1.50 3.80 13.96
N PRO A 40 2.69 4.44 13.89
CA PRO A 40 3.55 4.59 15.06
C PRO A 40 2.91 5.33 16.23
N LYS A 41 1.93 6.21 15.96
CA LYS A 41 1.17 6.96 16.98
C LYS A 41 -0.02 6.17 17.53
N SER A 42 -0.35 5.04 16.91
CA SER A 42 -1.49 4.21 17.29
C SER A 42 -1.17 3.26 18.46
N LYS A 43 -2.14 2.39 18.77
CA LYS A 43 -1.96 1.28 19.71
C LYS A 43 -1.03 0.18 19.18
N PHE A 44 -0.79 0.12 17.87
CA PHE A 44 0.12 -0.84 17.27
C PHE A 44 1.56 -0.35 17.44
N LYS A 45 2.35 -1.06 18.24
CA LYS A 45 3.74 -0.71 18.52
C LYS A 45 4.66 -1.42 17.52
N PRO A 46 5.35 -0.69 16.63
CA PRO A 46 6.31 -1.31 15.74
C PRO A 46 7.60 -1.66 16.47
N ILE A 47 8.32 -2.66 15.95
CA ILE A 47 9.75 -2.81 16.17
C ILE A 47 10.44 -1.81 15.24
N ILE A 48 11.32 -0.98 15.79
CA ILE A 48 12.04 0.04 15.02
C ILE A 48 13.47 -0.41 14.79
N ILE A 49 13.87 -0.54 13.54
CA ILE A 49 15.22 -0.91 13.12
C ILE A 49 15.83 0.27 12.35
N ILE A 50 17.03 0.68 12.75
CA ILE A 50 17.75 1.79 12.10
C ILE A 50 18.88 1.21 11.25
N LEU A 51 18.78 1.37 9.94
CA LEU A 51 19.78 0.96 8.96
C LEU A 51 20.49 2.20 8.41
N LYS A 52 21.55 2.62 9.10
CA LYS A 52 22.20 3.93 8.89
C LYS A 52 21.19 5.07 9.01
N GLU A 53 20.70 5.60 7.89
CA GLU A 53 19.76 6.71 7.81
C GLU A 53 18.31 6.26 7.51
N VAL A 54 18.10 4.97 7.21
CA VAL A 54 16.79 4.41 6.91
C VAL A 54 16.16 3.84 8.17
N LYS A 55 14.97 4.32 8.52
CA LYS A 55 14.20 3.83 9.67
C LYS A 55 13.13 2.85 9.21
N VAL A 56 13.22 1.60 9.65
CA VAL A 56 12.27 0.54 9.30
C VAL A 56 11.34 0.28 10.49
N TYR A 57 10.06 0.57 10.30
CA TYR A 57 8.98 0.24 11.23
C TYR A 57 8.39 -1.12 10.86
N VAL A 58 8.63 -2.12 11.70
CA VAL A 58 8.15 -3.48 11.52
C VAL A 58 6.95 -3.73 12.43
N PHE A 59 5.79 -3.98 11.82
CA PHE A 59 4.56 -4.36 12.50
C PHE A 59 4.31 -5.85 12.34
N ASP A 60 3.60 -6.46 13.30
CA ASP A 60 3.11 -7.83 13.15
C ASP A 60 1.78 -7.87 12.37
N ASP A 61 1.42 -9.06 11.87
CA ASP A 61 0.14 -9.33 11.22
C ASP A 61 -0.99 -9.34 12.27
N ASN A 62 -1.29 -8.15 12.80
CA ASN A 62 -2.38 -7.96 13.73
C ASN A 62 -3.72 -8.12 12.97
N PRO A 63 -4.68 -8.90 13.49
CA PRO A 63 -5.99 -9.07 12.85
C PRO A 63 -6.71 -7.75 12.55
N LEU A 64 -6.50 -6.73 13.38
CA LEU A 64 -7.06 -5.39 13.16
C LEU A 64 -6.41 -4.71 11.95
N LEU A 65 -5.08 -4.77 11.82
CA LEU A 65 -4.38 -4.23 10.65
C LEU A 65 -4.82 -4.96 9.36
N THR A 66 -5.07 -6.27 9.47
CA THR A 66 -5.66 -7.05 8.37
C THR A 66 -7.07 -6.55 8.02
N LYS A 67 -7.92 -6.27 9.01
CA LYS A 67 -9.28 -5.76 8.80
C LYS A 67 -9.29 -4.38 8.13
N GLU A 68 -8.33 -3.53 8.46
CA GLU A 68 -8.11 -2.22 7.83
C GLU A 68 -7.45 -2.33 6.43
N GLY A 69 -7.31 -3.54 5.87
CA GLY A 69 -6.78 -3.76 4.53
C GLY A 69 -5.25 -3.65 4.41
N MET A 70 -4.54 -3.55 5.53
CA MET A 70 -3.08 -3.38 5.56
C MET A 70 -2.32 -4.73 5.47
N LYS A 71 -3.03 -5.86 5.35
CA LYS A 71 -2.40 -7.18 5.31
C LYS A 71 -1.40 -7.29 4.15
N GLY A 72 -0.14 -7.56 4.48
CA GLY A 72 0.93 -7.73 3.48
C GLY A 72 1.25 -6.45 2.71
N LYS A 73 0.79 -5.29 3.19
CA LYS A 73 1.12 -3.98 2.64
C LYS A 73 2.39 -3.44 3.29
N SER A 74 3.03 -2.55 2.56
CA SER A 74 4.21 -1.81 2.95
C SER A 74 4.16 -0.42 2.34
N PHE A 75 5.00 0.46 2.84
CA PHE A 75 5.09 1.84 2.39
C PHE A 75 6.49 2.38 2.66
N ALA A 76 7.10 3.03 1.68
CA ALA A 76 8.25 3.89 1.87
C ALA A 76 7.79 5.35 1.96
N SER A 77 8.41 6.15 2.81
CA SER A 77 8.19 7.60 2.84
C SER A 77 9.45 8.38 2.43
N THR A 78 9.26 9.57 1.89
CA THR A 78 10.35 10.47 1.46
C THR A 78 11.31 10.84 2.58
N ASP A 79 10.89 10.66 3.84
CA ASP A 79 11.67 10.91 5.06
C ASP A 79 12.55 9.72 5.47
N ASN A 80 13.01 8.91 4.50
CA ASN A 80 13.82 7.71 4.70
C ASN A 80 13.18 6.68 5.65
N CYS A 81 11.85 6.56 5.66
CA CYS A 81 11.16 5.56 6.46
C CYS A 81 10.62 4.43 5.58
N ILE A 82 10.65 3.20 6.10
CA ILE A 82 9.96 2.05 5.51
C ILE A 82 9.03 1.49 6.58
N TYR A 83 7.79 1.24 6.20
CA TYR A 83 6.76 0.64 7.03
C TYR A 83 6.42 -0.71 6.41
N VAL A 84 6.47 -1.78 7.22
CA VAL A 84 6.25 -3.14 6.73
C VAL A 84 5.46 -3.96 7.75
N ILE A 85 4.47 -4.69 7.26
CA ILE A 85 3.71 -5.66 8.06
C ILE A 85 4.22 -7.06 7.74
N GLY A 86 4.85 -7.69 8.73
CA GLY A 86 5.35 -9.06 8.64
C GLY A 86 4.37 -10.08 9.20
N LYS A 87 4.55 -11.35 8.84
CA LYS A 87 3.75 -12.46 9.38
C LYS A 87 4.51 -13.15 10.51
N ARG A 88 3.82 -13.65 11.53
CA ARG A 88 4.48 -14.52 12.52
C ARG A 88 4.69 -15.91 11.94
N ASP A 89 5.89 -16.44 12.09
CA ASP A 89 6.19 -17.83 11.79
C ASP A 89 5.77 -18.75 12.95
N ALA A 90 5.97 -20.07 12.78
CA ALA A 90 5.64 -21.06 13.80
C ALA A 90 6.46 -20.91 15.10
N SER A 91 7.58 -20.17 15.07
CA SER A 91 8.40 -19.84 16.24
C SER A 91 7.97 -18.54 16.93
N GLY A 92 6.94 -17.87 16.41
CA GLY A 92 6.45 -16.58 16.89
C GLY A 92 7.27 -15.38 16.44
N LYS A 93 8.28 -15.57 15.58
CA LYS A 93 9.11 -14.48 15.03
C LYS A 93 8.42 -13.80 13.86
N ILE A 94 8.64 -12.50 13.70
CA ILE A 94 8.12 -11.75 12.55
C ILE A 94 9.00 -12.04 11.34
N MET A 95 8.41 -12.65 10.32
CA MET A 95 9.00 -12.90 9.03
C MET A 95 8.57 -11.80 8.05
N LEU A 96 9.55 -11.11 7.47
CA LEU A 96 9.35 -10.10 6.43
C LEU A 96 9.44 -10.72 5.05
N GLN A 97 8.58 -10.28 4.15
CA GLN A 97 8.65 -10.67 2.74
C GLN A 97 9.77 -9.88 2.04
N GLN A 98 10.77 -10.58 1.52
CA GLN A 98 11.96 -9.95 0.94
C GLN A 98 11.65 -9.11 -0.29
N ASN A 99 10.76 -9.58 -1.17
CA ASN A 99 10.30 -8.84 -2.34
C ASN A 99 9.62 -7.53 -1.97
N VAL A 100 8.81 -7.54 -0.90
CA VAL A 100 8.12 -6.35 -0.38
C VAL A 100 9.13 -5.33 0.14
N LEU A 101 10.08 -5.76 0.98
CA LEU A 101 11.10 -4.86 1.51
C LEU A 101 12.02 -4.32 0.40
N GLY A 102 12.37 -5.15 -0.58
CA GLY A 102 13.17 -4.74 -1.75
C GLY A 102 12.45 -3.71 -2.62
N TYR A 103 11.14 -3.87 -2.81
CA TYR A 103 10.28 -2.92 -3.51
C TYR A 103 10.31 -1.54 -2.84
N GLU A 104 10.08 -1.49 -1.52
CA GLU A 104 10.11 -0.22 -0.78
C GLU A 104 11.49 0.42 -0.74
N LEU A 105 12.55 -0.38 -0.67
CA LEU A 105 13.90 0.14 -0.77
C LEU A 105 14.16 0.80 -2.15
N GLN A 106 13.58 0.26 -3.22
CA GLN A 106 13.72 0.82 -4.56
C GLN A 106 13.08 2.21 -4.67
N HIS A 107 11.98 2.48 -3.96
CA HIS A 107 11.44 3.84 -3.83
C HIS A 107 12.45 4.79 -3.21
N LEU A 108 13.06 4.40 -2.08
CA LEU A 108 14.08 5.24 -1.44
C LEU A 108 15.24 5.54 -2.38
N LEU A 109 15.72 4.52 -3.11
CA LEU A 109 16.81 4.67 -4.08
C LEU A 109 16.43 5.62 -5.22
N ASN A 110 15.23 5.48 -5.80
CA ASN A 110 14.71 6.39 -6.82
C ASN A 110 14.61 7.84 -6.33
N TRP A 111 14.22 8.08 -5.07
CA TRP A 111 14.15 9.44 -4.53
C TRP A 111 15.52 10.07 -4.30
N LYS A 112 16.59 9.28 -4.16
CA LYS A 112 17.96 9.81 -4.03
C LYS A 112 18.64 10.00 -5.37
N ASP A 113 18.26 9.25 -6.38
CA ASP A 113 18.91 9.24 -7.69
C ASP A 113 17.90 8.97 -8.81
N ASP A 114 17.70 9.96 -9.67
CA ASP A 114 16.72 9.92 -10.76
C ASP A 114 17.10 8.96 -11.89
N ARG A 115 18.36 8.48 -11.92
CA ARG A 115 18.80 7.41 -12.83
C ARG A 115 18.21 6.06 -12.42
N ILE A 116 17.77 5.92 -11.17
CA ILE A 116 17.13 4.70 -10.68
C ILE A 116 15.64 4.79 -10.99
N LYS A 117 15.09 3.76 -11.63
CA LYS A 117 13.68 3.76 -12.03
C LYS A 117 12.74 3.67 -10.82
N ASN A 118 11.68 4.47 -10.82
CA ASN A 118 10.58 4.34 -9.86
C ASN A 118 9.80 3.04 -10.15
N PRO A 119 9.61 2.15 -9.16
CA PRO A 119 8.95 0.87 -9.38
C PRO A 119 7.43 0.98 -9.67
N ASP A 120 6.79 2.12 -9.37
CA ASP A 120 5.38 2.41 -9.71
C ASP A 120 5.18 2.95 -11.14
N LYS A 121 6.27 3.25 -11.87
CA LYS A 121 6.24 3.83 -13.23
C LYS A 121 6.89 2.90 -14.26
#